data_AF-A0A379AFH3-F1
#
_entry.id   AF-A0A379AFH3-F1
#
_cell.length_a   1.000
_cell.length_b   1.000
_cell.length_c   1.000
_cell.angle_alpha   90.00
_cell.angle_beta   90.00
_cell.angle_gamma   90.00
#
_symmetry.space_group_name_H-M   'P 1'
#
loop_
_entity.id
_entity.type
_entity.pdbx_description
1 polymer ?
#
loop_
_entity_poly.entity_id
_entity_poly.type
_entity_poly.pdbx_seq_one_letter_code
_entity_poly.pdbx_strand_id
1 'polypeptide(L)'
;MPVGLSFSNLNFNGNSDKSPNKQGFFHNNCPGGQYFRGACLRFNAVGGTAISLQDTLDCKIDQWYASRCSGDVIKSGWSGQKQGKWDHSTAIELSNFNAQYCRGGKVLNLPRCGQSIIHNGWIEHCDNPGDLSNGQWIVDALSLEDCKNPLIAHNTRLNMRQTSLQSGSWIDNSMQGDRLLSIWEMGSTRVESYGVALDGSLKYNYITSRWRLENNTNQETWFDLGSPLLPDRG
;
A
#
# COMPACT_ATOMS: atom_id res chain seq x y z
N MET A 1 7.88 10.17 -27.04
CA MET A 1 9.16 10.04 -26.30
C MET A 1 8.82 10.08 -24.82
N PRO A 2 9.39 9.21 -23.99
CA PRO A 2 9.14 9.26 -22.55
C PRO A 2 9.65 10.58 -21.97
N VAL A 3 8.92 11.16 -21.03
CA VAL A 3 9.30 12.40 -20.34
C VAL A 3 9.69 12.07 -18.92
N GLY A 4 10.90 12.49 -18.52
CA GLY A 4 11.37 12.43 -17.14
C GLY A 4 11.07 13.74 -16.41
N LEU A 5 10.43 13.64 -15.25
CA LEU A 5 10.08 14.78 -14.41
C LEU A 5 10.65 14.61 -13.01
N SER A 6 11.10 15.71 -12.42
CA SER A 6 11.62 15.74 -11.05
C SER A 6 11.10 16.95 -10.31
N PHE A 7 10.49 16.73 -9.14
CA PHE A 7 10.14 17.77 -8.18
C PHE A 7 10.81 17.46 -6.85
N SER A 8 11.44 18.46 -6.26
CA SER A 8 12.03 18.29 -4.93
C SER A 8 12.05 19.57 -4.12
N ASN A 9 12.03 19.42 -2.79
CA ASN A 9 12.17 20.50 -1.82
C ASN A 9 11.06 21.57 -1.92
N LEU A 10 9.81 21.14 -2.10
CA LEU A 10 8.67 22.03 -2.28
C LEU A 10 7.62 21.83 -1.20
N ASN A 11 7.03 22.95 -0.77
CA ASN A 11 5.83 22.98 0.05
C ASN A 11 4.72 23.69 -0.75
N PHE A 12 3.66 22.95 -1.07
CA PHE A 12 2.49 23.48 -1.73
C PHE A 12 1.33 23.59 -0.73
N ASN A 13 0.89 24.83 -0.49
CA ASN A 13 -0.31 25.11 0.29
C ASN A 13 -1.47 25.46 -0.64
N GLY A 14 -2.47 24.59 -0.72
CA GLY A 14 -3.65 24.79 -1.55
C GLY A 14 -4.69 25.75 -0.96
N ASN A 15 -4.57 26.14 0.32
CA ASN A 15 -5.50 27.01 1.05
C ASN A 15 -6.99 26.59 0.94
N SER A 16 -7.28 25.30 0.72
CA SER A 16 -8.65 24.80 0.57
C SER A 16 -9.46 24.81 1.88
N ASP A 17 -8.77 24.91 3.01
CA ASP A 17 -9.34 25.08 4.35
C ASP A 17 -9.95 26.47 4.57
N LYS A 18 -9.42 27.50 3.89
CA LYS A 18 -9.90 28.89 3.95
C LYS A 18 -10.79 29.24 2.76
N SER A 19 -10.38 28.79 1.58
CA SER A 19 -11.04 29.05 0.31
C SER A 19 -11.15 27.73 -0.47
N PRO A 20 -12.24 26.96 -0.25
CA PRO A 20 -12.43 25.66 -0.90
C PRO A 20 -12.21 25.74 -2.41
N ASN A 21 -11.35 24.86 -2.92
CA ASN A 21 -10.96 24.82 -4.33
C ASN A 21 -10.63 23.39 -4.76
N LYS A 22 -10.29 23.21 -6.03
CA LYS A 22 -9.87 21.91 -6.61
C LYS A 22 -8.48 21.99 -7.25
N GLN A 23 -7.64 22.92 -6.80
CA GLN A 23 -6.29 23.09 -7.36
C GLN A 23 -5.36 21.99 -6.83
N GLY A 24 -4.70 21.30 -7.75
CA GLY A 24 -3.60 20.37 -7.48
C GLY A 24 -2.25 21.05 -7.61
N PHE A 25 -1.18 20.35 -7.25
CA PHE A 25 0.19 20.84 -7.47
C PHE A 25 0.65 20.57 -8.91
N PHE A 26 0.49 19.33 -9.38
CA PHE A 26 1.03 18.92 -10.68
C PHE A 26 0.21 17.83 -11.38
N HIS A 27 0.05 17.98 -12.70
CA HIS A 27 -0.58 16.99 -13.56
C HIS A 27 0.27 16.78 -14.82
N ASN A 28 0.71 15.54 -15.08
CA ASN A 28 1.34 15.16 -16.35
C ASN A 28 0.37 14.31 -17.17
N ASN A 29 -0.03 14.83 -18.32
CA ASN A 29 -0.92 14.15 -19.27
C ASN A 29 -0.17 13.51 -20.45
N CYS A 30 1.16 13.50 -20.45
CA CYS A 30 1.96 12.89 -21.51
C CYS A 30 1.66 11.38 -21.61
N PRO A 31 1.07 10.89 -22.71
CA PRO A 31 0.77 9.47 -22.84
C PRO A 31 1.99 8.70 -23.35
N GLY A 32 1.94 7.37 -23.23
CA GLY A 32 2.97 6.51 -23.83
C GLY A 32 4.26 6.43 -23.02
N GLY A 33 4.17 6.63 -21.69
CA GLY A 33 5.27 6.40 -20.75
C GLY A 33 5.75 7.66 -20.04
N GLN A 34 5.63 7.66 -18.71
CA GLN A 34 6.15 8.72 -17.83
C GLN A 34 7.16 8.17 -16.81
N TYR A 35 8.20 8.96 -16.54
CA TYR A 35 9.14 8.74 -15.44
C TYR A 35 9.01 9.89 -14.45
N PHE A 36 8.83 9.59 -13.16
CA PHE A 36 8.62 10.61 -12.13
C PHE A 36 9.54 10.43 -10.91
N ARG A 37 10.12 11.52 -10.43
CA ARG A 37 10.84 11.59 -9.17
C ARG A 37 10.31 12.71 -8.29
N GLY A 38 9.87 12.37 -7.08
CA GLY A 38 9.47 13.29 -6.03
C GLY A 38 10.36 13.08 -4.79
N ALA A 39 10.87 14.16 -4.20
CA ALA A 39 11.62 14.08 -2.95
C ALA A 39 11.37 15.30 -2.05
N CYS A 40 11.21 15.11 -0.74
CA CYS A 40 11.05 16.22 0.21
C CYS A 40 9.87 17.14 -0.15
N LEU A 41 8.67 16.56 -0.30
CA LEU A 41 7.47 17.28 -0.73
C LEU A 41 6.47 17.43 0.43
N ARG A 42 5.87 18.61 0.58
CA ARG A 42 4.78 18.84 1.53
C ARG A 42 3.52 19.35 0.82
N PHE A 43 2.40 18.70 1.06
CA PHE A 43 1.08 19.08 0.55
C PHE A 43 0.18 19.48 1.73
N ASN A 44 -0.15 20.77 1.82
CA ASN A 44 -0.95 21.32 2.91
C ASN A 44 -2.26 21.86 2.36
N ALA A 45 -3.39 21.45 2.94
CA ALA A 45 -4.72 21.94 2.59
C ALA A 45 -4.97 21.94 1.06
N VAL A 46 -4.57 20.87 0.37
CA VAL A 46 -4.74 20.73 -1.09
C VAL A 46 -6.16 20.28 -1.40
N GLY A 47 -6.88 21.06 -2.19
CA GLY A 47 -8.27 20.79 -2.54
C GLY A 47 -8.46 19.87 -3.76
N GLY A 48 -7.51 19.93 -4.70
CA GLY A 48 -7.46 19.06 -5.89
C GLY A 48 -6.60 17.81 -5.69
N THR A 49 -6.25 17.16 -6.81
CA THR A 49 -5.28 16.06 -6.80
C THR A 49 -3.86 16.62 -6.68
N ALA A 50 -3.10 16.31 -5.63
CA ALA A 50 -1.78 16.91 -5.42
C ALA A 50 -0.79 16.52 -6.54
N ILE A 51 -0.56 15.23 -6.76
CA ILE A 51 0.21 14.70 -7.90
C ILE A 51 -0.70 13.81 -8.74
N SER A 52 -0.81 14.12 -10.04
CA SER A 52 -1.53 13.29 -11.01
C SER A 52 -0.61 12.89 -12.16
N LEU A 53 -0.33 11.59 -12.25
CA LEU A 53 0.46 10.97 -13.33
C LEU A 53 -0.42 10.12 -14.25
N GLN A 54 0.11 9.75 -15.41
CA GLN A 54 -0.55 8.88 -16.38
C GLN A 54 0.50 7.96 -17.04
N ASP A 55 0.15 6.72 -17.39
CA ASP A 55 1.05 5.81 -18.12
C ASP A 55 2.44 5.68 -17.46
N THR A 56 2.47 5.57 -16.13
CA THR A 56 3.72 5.58 -15.36
C THR A 56 4.54 4.33 -15.64
N LEU A 57 5.81 4.51 -16.01
CA LEU A 57 6.79 3.42 -16.20
C LEU A 57 7.67 3.20 -14.96
N ASP A 58 8.05 4.28 -14.29
CA ASP A 58 8.78 4.27 -13.01
C ASP A 58 8.49 5.58 -12.27
N CYS A 59 8.16 5.47 -10.99
CA CYS A 59 7.84 6.61 -10.14
C CYS A 59 8.42 6.39 -8.75
N LYS A 60 9.29 7.29 -8.31
CA LYS A 60 9.83 7.27 -6.93
C LYS A 60 9.41 8.53 -6.20
N ILE A 61 8.69 8.37 -5.10
CA ILE A 61 8.29 9.49 -4.23
C ILE A 61 8.75 9.18 -2.81
N ASP A 62 9.82 9.85 -2.39
CA ASP A 62 10.43 9.69 -1.08
C ASP A 62 10.25 10.94 -0.20
N GLN A 63 10.13 10.77 1.11
CA GLN A 63 10.06 11.88 2.08
C GLN A 63 8.94 12.89 1.74
N TRP A 64 7.72 12.40 1.59
CA TRP A 64 6.57 13.24 1.29
C TRP A 64 5.55 13.24 2.43
N TYR A 65 4.93 14.39 2.64
CA TYR A 65 4.02 14.62 3.77
C TYR A 65 2.75 15.31 3.27
N ALA A 66 1.59 14.82 3.70
CA ALA A 66 0.30 15.42 3.36
C ALA A 66 -0.47 15.77 4.64
N SER A 67 -1.05 16.96 4.68
CA SER A 67 -1.84 17.42 5.82
C SER A 67 -3.12 18.10 5.36
N ARG A 68 -4.26 17.66 5.90
CA ARG A 68 -5.59 18.27 5.69
C ARG A 68 -5.96 18.44 4.22
N CYS A 69 -5.50 17.54 3.34
CA CYS A 69 -5.88 17.55 1.93
C CYS A 69 -7.30 17.01 1.78
N SER A 70 -8.11 17.65 0.93
CA SER A 70 -9.48 17.21 0.67
C SER A 70 -9.67 16.49 -0.67
N GLY A 71 -8.72 16.64 -1.59
CA GLY A 71 -8.63 15.87 -2.82
C GLY A 71 -7.69 14.67 -2.70
N ASP A 72 -7.44 14.01 -3.83
CA ASP A 72 -6.48 12.91 -3.88
C ASP A 72 -5.04 13.42 -3.62
N VAL A 73 -4.18 12.65 -2.97
CA VAL A 73 -2.78 13.07 -2.76
C VAL A 73 -1.91 12.54 -3.91
N ILE A 74 -1.67 11.23 -3.96
CA ILE A 74 -0.87 10.60 -5.01
C ILE A 74 -1.79 9.82 -5.93
N LYS A 75 -1.87 10.23 -7.20
CA LYS A 75 -2.70 9.58 -8.22
C LYS A 75 -1.87 9.19 -9.44
N SER A 76 -2.11 7.98 -9.93
CA SER A 76 -1.59 7.50 -11.21
C SER A 76 -2.71 6.79 -11.97
N GLY A 77 -2.91 7.14 -13.24
CA GLY A 77 -3.86 6.51 -14.13
C GLY A 77 -3.21 6.02 -15.43
N TRP A 78 -4.02 5.65 -16.40
CA TRP A 78 -3.57 5.15 -17.71
C TRP A 78 -4.42 5.73 -18.85
N SER A 79 -3.83 5.84 -20.04
CA SER A 79 -4.43 6.41 -21.23
C SER A 79 -5.33 5.46 -22.01
N GLY A 80 -5.17 4.15 -21.82
CA GLY A 80 -5.86 3.12 -22.60
C GLY A 80 -5.31 2.93 -24.01
N GLN A 81 -4.13 3.48 -24.33
CA GLN A 81 -3.51 3.30 -25.64
C GLN A 81 -3.20 1.81 -25.90
N LYS A 82 -3.78 1.27 -26.97
CA LYS A 82 -3.59 -0.13 -27.39
C LYS A 82 -2.12 -0.45 -27.67
N GLN A 83 -1.42 0.47 -28.32
CA GLN A 83 0.02 0.34 -28.58
C GLN A 83 0.78 0.52 -27.26
N GLY A 84 1.51 -0.51 -26.84
CA GLY A 84 2.20 -0.52 -25.54
C GLY A 84 1.35 -1.03 -24.38
N LYS A 85 0.05 -1.34 -24.59
CA LYS A 85 -0.89 -1.82 -23.56
C LYS A 85 -0.89 -0.91 -22.32
N TRP A 86 -1.14 0.38 -22.52
CA TRP A 86 -1.23 1.36 -21.45
C TRP A 86 -2.57 1.27 -20.71
N ASP A 87 -2.76 0.17 -19.98
CA ASP A 87 -3.95 -0.15 -19.18
C ASP A 87 -3.66 -0.27 -17.67
N HIS A 88 -2.44 0.08 -17.26
CA HIS A 88 -1.88 -0.02 -15.91
C HIS A 88 -0.72 0.97 -15.70
N SER A 89 -0.25 1.06 -14.46
CA SER A 89 0.98 1.78 -14.06
C SER A 89 2.04 0.79 -13.60
N THR A 90 3.32 1.13 -13.73
CA THR A 90 4.45 0.26 -13.41
C THR A 90 5.43 0.96 -12.45
N ALA A 91 6.03 0.17 -11.55
CA ALA A 91 7.14 0.55 -10.69
C ALA A 91 6.93 1.86 -9.91
N ILE A 92 5.84 1.92 -9.14
CA ILE A 92 5.63 2.99 -8.16
C ILE A 92 6.29 2.61 -6.84
N GLU A 93 7.22 3.42 -6.38
CA GLU A 93 7.90 3.30 -5.08
C GLU A 93 7.54 4.51 -4.22
N LEU A 94 6.85 4.26 -3.12
CA LEU A 94 6.50 5.26 -2.11
C LEU A 94 7.26 4.96 -0.83
N SER A 95 8.08 5.90 -0.36
CA SER A 95 8.91 5.67 0.82
C SER A 95 8.93 6.86 1.79
N ASN A 96 9.03 6.54 3.08
CA ASN A 96 9.24 7.50 4.17
C ASN A 96 8.18 8.63 4.16
N PHE A 97 6.91 8.28 4.23
CA PHE A 97 5.82 9.24 4.11
C PHE A 97 4.90 9.27 5.30
N ASN A 98 4.20 10.39 5.47
CA ASN A 98 3.18 10.56 6.50
C ASN A 98 2.01 11.43 5.98
N ALA A 99 0.79 10.89 6.04
CA ALA A 99 -0.44 11.58 5.66
C ALA A 99 -1.37 11.73 6.87
N GLN A 100 -1.81 12.96 7.13
CA GLN A 100 -2.47 13.35 8.37
C GLN A 100 -3.76 14.14 8.11
N TYR A 101 -4.86 13.71 8.72
CA TYR A 101 -6.15 14.41 8.68
C TYR A 101 -6.70 14.70 7.27
N CYS A 102 -6.38 13.89 6.27
CA CYS A 102 -6.91 14.03 4.90
C CYS A 102 -8.35 13.50 4.83
N ARG A 103 -9.31 14.31 4.37
CA ARG A 103 -10.74 14.00 4.42
C ARG A 103 -11.43 14.31 3.09
N GLY A 104 -12.18 13.36 2.55
CA GLY A 104 -12.79 13.46 1.22
C GLY A 104 -12.12 12.56 0.19
N GLY A 105 -11.02 13.00 -0.42
CA GLY A 105 -10.27 12.24 -1.43
C GLY A 105 -9.51 11.02 -0.90
N LYS A 106 -8.80 10.33 -1.81
CA LYS A 106 -7.92 9.18 -1.49
C LYS A 106 -6.49 9.65 -1.27
N VAL A 107 -5.83 9.25 -0.17
CA VAL A 107 -4.39 9.52 -0.02
C VAL A 107 -3.62 8.84 -1.16
N LEU A 108 -3.89 7.57 -1.41
CA LEU A 108 -3.32 6.81 -2.53
C LEU A 108 -4.42 6.47 -3.54
N ASN A 109 -4.41 7.06 -4.73
CA ASN A 109 -5.31 6.68 -5.84
C ASN A 109 -4.49 5.98 -6.92
N LEU A 110 -4.10 4.73 -6.65
CA LEU A 110 -3.09 3.95 -7.36
C LEU A 110 -3.58 2.55 -7.78
N PRO A 111 -4.74 2.43 -8.44
CA PRO A 111 -5.18 1.15 -8.98
C PRO A 111 -4.23 0.66 -10.08
N ARG A 112 -4.18 -0.66 -10.30
CA ARG A 112 -3.41 -1.32 -11.37
C ARG A 112 -1.92 -0.98 -11.38
N CYS A 113 -1.31 -0.80 -10.22
CA CYS A 113 0.13 -0.56 -10.13
C CYS A 113 0.89 -1.89 -10.02
N GLY A 114 1.60 -2.28 -11.08
CA GLY A 114 2.47 -3.46 -11.12
C GLY A 114 3.87 -3.17 -10.54
N GLN A 115 4.56 -4.22 -10.05
CA GLN A 115 5.95 -4.15 -9.59
C GLN A 115 6.25 -2.98 -8.63
N SER A 116 5.31 -2.68 -7.73
CA SER A 116 5.33 -1.46 -6.91
C SER A 116 5.69 -1.75 -5.45
N ILE A 117 6.10 -0.72 -4.71
CA ILE A 117 6.68 -0.82 -3.36
C ILE A 117 6.14 0.31 -2.47
N ILE A 118 5.79 -0.04 -1.24
CA ILE A 118 5.59 0.87 -0.11
C ILE A 118 6.61 0.53 0.97
N HIS A 119 7.34 1.53 1.47
CA HIS A 119 8.33 1.35 2.52
C HIS A 119 8.26 2.45 3.59
N ASN A 120 7.98 2.08 4.84
CA ASN A 120 7.94 3.00 5.99
C ASN A 120 6.96 4.17 5.76
N GLY A 121 5.67 3.86 5.74
CA GLY A 121 4.60 4.81 5.43
C GLY A 121 3.57 4.90 6.55
N TRP A 122 3.06 6.09 6.80
CA TRP A 122 2.04 6.36 7.83
C TRP A 122 0.84 7.09 7.22
N ILE A 123 -0.37 6.60 7.50
CA ILE A 123 -1.63 7.27 7.15
C ILE A 123 -2.50 7.31 8.40
N GLU A 124 -2.78 8.51 8.89
CA GLU A 124 -3.36 8.72 10.22
C GLU A 124 -4.51 9.72 10.16
N HIS A 125 -5.61 9.41 10.85
CA HIS A 125 -6.82 10.26 10.94
C HIS A 125 -7.41 10.65 9.57
N CYS A 126 -7.19 9.82 8.55
CA CYS A 126 -7.63 10.06 7.19
C CYS A 126 -8.93 9.30 6.89
N ASP A 127 -9.84 9.90 6.13
CA ASP A 127 -11.10 9.21 5.79
C ASP A 127 -10.86 8.00 4.87
N ASN A 128 -10.02 8.18 3.84
CA ASN A 128 -9.76 7.16 2.82
C ASN A 128 -8.24 7.00 2.62
N PRO A 129 -7.61 5.96 3.21
CA PRO A 129 -6.22 5.63 2.93
C PRO A 129 -5.94 5.48 1.44
N GLY A 130 -6.91 4.91 0.71
CA GLY A 130 -6.89 4.94 -0.74
C GLY A 130 -7.29 3.65 -1.41
N ASP A 131 -6.73 3.42 -2.59
CA ASP A 131 -7.05 2.37 -3.53
C ASP A 131 -5.79 1.90 -4.25
N LEU A 132 -5.41 0.66 -3.98
CA LEU A 132 -4.32 -0.08 -4.60
C LEU A 132 -4.84 -1.28 -5.42
N SER A 133 -6.15 -1.32 -5.72
CA SER A 133 -6.83 -2.47 -6.33
C SER A 133 -6.16 -2.93 -7.62
N ASN A 134 -6.19 -4.23 -7.89
CA ASN A 134 -5.57 -4.88 -9.06
C ASN A 134 -4.04 -4.63 -9.19
N GLY A 135 -3.37 -4.26 -8.10
CA GLY A 135 -1.94 -3.99 -8.08
C GLY A 135 -1.06 -5.21 -7.79
N GLN A 136 0.25 -4.96 -7.69
CA GLN A 136 1.25 -5.86 -7.15
C GLN A 136 2.22 -5.03 -6.30
N TRP A 137 2.20 -5.29 -5.00
CA TRP A 137 2.89 -4.43 -4.03
C TRP A 137 3.71 -5.25 -3.04
N ILE A 138 4.97 -4.84 -2.86
CA ILE A 138 5.71 -5.12 -1.62
C ILE A 138 5.36 -4.01 -0.64
N VAL A 139 4.95 -4.36 0.58
CA VAL A 139 4.57 -3.39 1.62
C VAL A 139 5.32 -3.69 2.90
N ASP A 140 6.29 -2.84 3.22
CA ASP A 140 7.10 -2.96 4.43
C ASP A 140 6.81 -1.79 5.38
N ALA A 141 6.41 -2.09 6.62
CA ALA A 141 6.18 -1.10 7.66
C ALA A 141 5.17 0.01 7.26
N LEU A 142 3.97 -0.40 6.84
CA LEU A 142 2.84 0.51 6.63
C LEU A 142 1.99 0.60 7.91
N SER A 143 1.75 1.83 8.38
CA SER A 143 0.87 2.12 9.52
C SER A 143 -0.41 2.81 9.06
N LEU A 144 -1.56 2.25 9.43
CA LEU A 144 -2.88 2.87 9.28
C LEU A 144 -3.50 3.05 10.67
N GLU A 145 -3.76 4.29 11.07
CA GLU A 145 -4.29 4.60 12.41
C GLU A 145 -5.48 5.56 12.32
N ASP A 146 -6.57 5.22 13.02
CA ASP A 146 -7.81 6.01 13.07
C ASP A 146 -8.32 6.44 11.67
N CYS A 147 -8.18 5.53 10.69
CA CYS A 147 -8.69 5.74 9.34
C CYS A 147 -10.12 5.24 9.25
N LYS A 148 -11.02 6.09 8.74
CA LYS A 148 -12.46 5.82 8.74
C LYS A 148 -12.84 4.63 7.85
N ASN A 149 -12.26 4.56 6.65
CA ASN A 149 -12.49 3.51 5.67
C ASN A 149 -11.21 2.68 5.47
N PRO A 150 -11.32 1.42 5.01
CA PRO A 150 -10.14 0.61 4.72
C PRO A 150 -9.28 1.17 3.59
N LEU A 151 -8.01 0.78 3.58
CA LEU A 151 -7.23 0.80 2.33
C LEU A 151 -7.80 -0.26 1.39
N ILE A 152 -8.33 0.18 0.24
CA ILE A 152 -8.91 -0.74 -0.75
C ILE A 152 -7.78 -1.41 -1.53
N ALA A 153 -7.70 -2.73 -1.46
CA ALA A 153 -6.72 -3.56 -2.14
C ALA A 153 -7.40 -4.72 -2.88
N HIS A 154 -8.58 -4.49 -3.47
CA HIS A 154 -9.32 -5.56 -4.11
C HIS A 154 -8.56 -6.20 -5.26
N ASN A 155 -8.51 -7.54 -5.29
CA ASN A 155 -7.76 -8.30 -6.29
C ASN A 155 -6.27 -7.91 -6.38
N THR A 156 -5.68 -7.39 -5.31
CA THR A 156 -4.28 -6.95 -5.27
C THR A 156 -3.37 -8.09 -4.81
N ARG A 157 -2.18 -8.17 -5.42
CA ARG A 157 -1.14 -9.13 -5.07
C ARG A 157 -0.20 -8.50 -4.05
N LEU A 158 -0.53 -8.62 -2.77
CA LEU A 158 0.24 -8.04 -1.66
C LEU A 158 1.31 -9.02 -1.15
N ASN A 159 2.51 -8.51 -0.89
CA ASN A 159 3.55 -9.18 -0.13
C ASN A 159 3.98 -8.27 1.01
N MET A 160 3.56 -8.57 2.24
CA MET A 160 3.57 -7.60 3.34
C MET A 160 4.38 -8.06 4.55
N ARG A 161 5.00 -7.09 5.23
CA ARG A 161 5.67 -7.26 6.52
C ARG A 161 5.44 -6.08 7.44
N GLN A 162 5.23 -6.36 8.73
CA GLN A 162 5.16 -5.39 9.81
C GLN A 162 4.08 -4.32 9.58
N THR A 163 2.87 -4.74 9.21
CA THR A 163 1.73 -3.82 9.04
C THR A 163 1.17 -3.42 10.41
N SER A 164 1.13 -2.12 10.73
CA SER A 164 0.50 -1.60 11.96
C SER A 164 -0.91 -1.10 11.67
N LEU A 165 -1.91 -1.67 12.35
CA LEU A 165 -3.32 -1.33 12.18
C LEU A 165 -3.91 -0.96 13.54
N GLN A 166 -4.29 0.30 13.72
CA GLN A 166 -4.82 0.83 14.99
C GLN A 166 -6.20 1.48 14.82
N SER A 167 -6.94 1.53 15.93
CA SER A 167 -8.22 2.25 16.04
C SER A 167 -9.26 1.86 14.98
N GLY A 168 -9.35 0.56 14.67
CA GLY A 168 -10.31 0.02 13.70
C GLY A 168 -9.90 0.15 12.23
N SER A 169 -8.71 0.70 11.94
CA SER A 169 -8.17 0.75 10.57
C SER A 169 -7.84 -0.65 10.07
N TRP A 170 -8.02 -0.91 8.78
CA TRP A 170 -7.73 -2.20 8.17
C TRP A 170 -7.49 -2.07 6.65
N ILE A 171 -7.04 -3.18 6.04
CA ILE A 171 -6.83 -3.30 4.58
C ILE A 171 -7.86 -4.28 4.04
N ASP A 172 -8.67 -3.84 3.07
CA ASP A 172 -9.62 -4.70 2.37
C ASP A 172 -8.95 -5.34 1.14
N ASN A 173 -8.39 -6.53 1.33
CA ASN A 173 -7.76 -7.33 0.28
C ASN A 173 -8.70 -8.41 -0.29
N SER A 174 -10.02 -8.17 -0.27
CA SER A 174 -11.01 -9.11 -0.81
C SER A 174 -11.04 -9.14 -2.34
N MET A 175 -11.85 -10.04 -2.91
CA MET A 175 -12.03 -10.17 -4.37
C MET A 175 -13.24 -9.39 -4.90
N GLN A 176 -13.59 -8.27 -4.28
CA GLN A 176 -14.70 -7.42 -4.75
C GLN A 176 -14.34 -6.70 -6.05
N GLY A 177 -15.36 -6.27 -6.79
CA GLY A 177 -15.20 -5.50 -8.04
C GLY A 177 -14.57 -6.30 -9.19
N ASP A 178 -14.14 -5.57 -10.22
CA ASP A 178 -13.58 -6.16 -11.43
C ASP A 178 -12.12 -6.54 -11.25
N ARG A 179 -11.81 -7.78 -11.63
CA ARG A 179 -10.45 -8.29 -11.65
C ARG A 179 -9.79 -8.02 -13.01
N LEU A 180 -8.66 -7.31 -12.99
CA LEU A 180 -7.87 -6.99 -14.19
C LEU A 180 -7.17 -8.23 -14.76
N LEU A 181 -6.52 -9.00 -13.88
CA LEU A 181 -5.70 -10.13 -14.27
C LEU A 181 -6.47 -11.45 -14.16
N SER A 182 -5.87 -12.52 -14.69
CA SER A 182 -6.46 -13.85 -14.56
C SER A 182 -6.54 -14.30 -13.10
N ILE A 183 -7.43 -15.25 -12.80
CA ILE A 183 -7.52 -15.84 -11.46
C ILE A 183 -6.23 -16.54 -11.03
N TRP A 184 -5.42 -17.03 -11.98
CA TRP A 184 -4.16 -17.71 -11.71
C TRP A 184 -3.06 -16.77 -11.19
N GLU A 185 -3.21 -15.46 -11.38
CA GLU A 185 -2.28 -14.45 -10.87
C GLU A 185 -2.60 -14.04 -9.43
N MET A 186 -3.75 -14.44 -8.88
CA MET A 186 -4.24 -13.95 -7.59
C MET A 186 -3.54 -14.64 -6.41
N GLY A 187 -3.58 -13.97 -5.26
CA GLY A 187 -2.97 -14.43 -4.02
C GLY A 187 -2.18 -13.31 -3.35
N SER A 188 -1.98 -13.44 -2.04
CA SER A 188 -1.22 -12.50 -1.22
C SER A 188 -0.52 -13.24 -0.09
N THR A 189 0.57 -12.68 0.41
CA THR A 189 1.35 -13.23 1.52
C THR A 189 1.58 -12.17 2.57
N ARG A 190 1.33 -12.51 3.83
CA ARG A 190 1.62 -11.67 5.00
C ARG A 190 2.59 -12.39 5.91
N VAL A 191 3.76 -11.80 6.13
CA VAL A 191 4.80 -12.33 7.01
C VAL A 191 4.96 -11.37 8.18
N GLU A 192 4.42 -11.75 9.32
CA GLU A 192 4.39 -10.92 10.53
C GLU A 192 5.15 -11.59 11.66
N SER A 193 5.57 -10.81 12.67
CA SER A 193 6.31 -11.34 13.82
C SER A 193 5.53 -12.41 14.60
N TYR A 194 4.19 -12.33 14.57
CA TYR A 194 3.27 -13.23 15.26
C TYR A 194 2.79 -14.41 14.39
N GLY A 195 3.19 -14.50 13.11
CA GLY A 195 2.76 -15.59 12.23
C GLY A 195 2.82 -15.25 10.75
N VAL A 196 2.51 -16.24 9.92
CA VAL A 196 2.48 -16.10 8.46
C VAL A 196 1.11 -16.54 7.93
N ALA A 197 0.54 -15.73 7.04
CA ALA A 197 -0.65 -16.08 6.27
C ALA A 197 -0.28 -16.12 4.78
N LEU A 198 -0.59 -17.24 4.11
CA LEU A 198 -0.34 -17.44 2.68
C LEU A 198 -1.66 -17.74 1.97
N ASP A 199 -2.09 -16.85 1.08
CA ASP A 199 -3.21 -17.08 0.17
C ASP A 199 -2.67 -17.70 -1.13
N GLY A 200 -2.04 -18.86 -1.02
CA GLY A 200 -1.32 -19.49 -2.12
C GLY A 200 -0.68 -20.83 -1.73
N SER A 201 0.22 -21.31 -2.60
CA SER A 201 0.90 -22.60 -2.37
C SER A 201 2.06 -22.50 -1.36
N LEU A 202 2.25 -23.56 -0.57
CA LEU A 202 3.40 -23.75 0.31
C LEU A 202 4.12 -25.05 -0.05
N LYS A 203 5.45 -25.03 -0.12
CA LYS A 203 6.28 -26.22 -0.28
C LYS A 203 7.52 -26.14 0.60
N TYR A 204 7.94 -27.26 1.16
CA TYR A 204 9.14 -27.43 1.99
C TYR A 204 9.69 -28.84 1.81
N ASN A 205 10.97 -29.06 2.14
CA ASN A 205 11.58 -30.39 2.03
C ASN A 205 11.12 -31.31 3.16
N TYR A 206 11.08 -30.80 4.39
CA TYR A 206 10.59 -31.48 5.58
C TYR A 206 10.08 -30.44 6.58
N ILE A 207 9.14 -30.83 7.45
CA ILE A 207 8.74 -30.04 8.62
C ILE A 207 9.53 -30.52 9.82
N THR A 208 9.94 -29.59 10.68
CA THR A 208 10.52 -29.88 12.00
C THR A 208 9.81 -29.05 13.07
N SER A 209 10.08 -29.37 14.33
CA SER A 209 9.54 -28.65 15.47
C SER A 209 10.55 -27.64 16.00
N ARG A 210 10.05 -26.50 16.51
CA ARG A 210 10.84 -25.56 17.32
C ARG A 210 11.37 -26.23 18.59
N TRP A 211 10.66 -27.23 19.11
CA TRP A 211 10.98 -27.93 20.35
C TRP A 211 11.34 -29.39 20.08
N ARG A 212 12.45 -29.86 20.65
CA ARG A 212 12.90 -31.26 20.59
C ARG A 212 13.06 -31.77 22.02
N LEU A 213 12.43 -32.91 22.32
CA LEU A 213 12.52 -33.58 23.61
C LEU A 213 13.30 -34.88 23.44
N GLU A 214 14.12 -35.22 24.43
CA GLU A 214 14.96 -36.41 24.42
C GLU A 214 14.96 -37.03 25.82
N ASN A 215 14.88 -38.37 25.90
CA ASN A 215 15.00 -39.13 27.13
C ASN A 215 15.94 -40.32 26.91
N ASN A 216 17.24 -40.09 27.10
CA ASN A 216 18.28 -41.12 26.97
C ASN A 216 18.48 -41.93 28.26
N THR A 217 17.38 -42.28 28.92
CA THR A 217 17.40 -43.09 30.14
C THR A 217 16.46 -44.28 30.00
N ASN A 218 16.60 -45.26 30.88
CA ASN A 218 15.69 -46.40 30.96
C ASN A 218 14.47 -46.14 31.86
N GLN A 219 14.28 -44.90 32.34
CA GLN A 219 13.16 -44.50 33.19
C GLN A 219 12.21 -43.57 32.43
N GLU A 220 10.93 -43.64 32.77
CA GLU A 220 9.92 -42.71 32.26
C GLU A 220 10.16 -41.29 32.80
N THR A 221 9.93 -40.29 31.96
CA THR A 221 10.08 -38.87 32.33
C THR A 221 8.81 -38.11 31.96
N TRP A 222 8.23 -37.40 32.93
CA TRP A 222 7.14 -36.46 32.70
C TRP A 222 7.68 -35.13 32.17
N PHE A 223 7.05 -34.61 31.11
CA PHE A 223 7.38 -33.30 30.53
C PHE A 223 6.18 -32.37 30.61
N ASP A 224 6.42 -31.12 30.99
CA ASP A 224 5.47 -30.03 30.78
C ASP A 224 5.69 -29.44 29.37
N LEU A 225 4.67 -29.53 28.52
CA LEU A 225 4.72 -29.09 27.12
C LEU A 225 4.28 -27.64 26.93
N GLY A 226 3.74 -27.01 27.97
CA GLY A 226 3.23 -25.64 27.96
C GLY A 226 1.73 -25.55 28.24
N SER A 227 1.27 -24.30 28.35
CA SER A 227 -0.10 -23.96 28.73
C SER A 227 -0.86 -23.35 27.54
N PRO A 228 -1.77 -24.10 26.89
CA PRO A 228 -2.55 -23.57 25.76
C PRO A 228 -3.56 -22.51 26.22
N LEU A 229 -3.62 -21.39 25.51
CA LEU A 229 -4.68 -20.39 25.66
C LEU A 229 -5.78 -20.67 24.62
N LEU A 230 -7.00 -20.94 25.09
CA LEU A 230 -8.18 -21.15 24.24
C LEU A 230 -9.03 -19.87 24.25
N PRO A 231 -9.14 -19.13 23.14
CA PRO A 231 -9.84 -17.85 23.11
C PRO A 231 -11.37 -18.00 23.11
N ASP A 232 -11.90 -19.08 22.53
CA ASP A 232 -13.34 -19.31 22.36
C ASP A 232 -13.78 -20.64 23.00
N ARG A 233 -15.05 -20.71 23.45
CA ARG A 233 -15.68 -21.98 23.86
C ARG A 233 -16.10 -22.71 22.58
N GLY A 234 -15.49 -23.88 22.33
CA GLY A 234 -15.74 -24.70 21.15
C GLY A 234 -17.17 -25.18 20.98
#